data_AF-F5Y383-F1
#
_entry.id   AF-F5Y383-F1
#
_cell.length_a   1.000
_cell.length_b   1.000
_cell.length_c   1.000
_cell.angle_alpha   90.00
_cell.angle_beta   90.00
_cell.angle_gamma   90.00
#
_symmetry.space_group_name_H-M   'P 1'
#
loop_
_entity.id
_entity.type
_entity.pdbx_description
1 polymer ?
#
loop_
_entity_poly.entity_id
_entity_poly.type
_entity_poly.pdbx_seq_one_letter_code
_entity_poly.pdbx_strand_id
1 'polypeptide(L)'
;MGGHGALTLALRHPGVFKTLSAFAPICSPTRCLWSEKAFSRYLGEDRAAWAPYDASLLMEGQKQAPYPSGILIDQGLADKFWRNS
;
A
#
# COMPACT_ATOMS: atom_id res chain seq x y z
N MET A 1 -0.66 -9.24 -0.68
CA MET A 1 0.11 -8.72 0.47
C MET A 1 1.53 -8.28 0.11
N GLY A 2 2.38 -9.06 -0.58
CA GLY A 2 3.77 -8.67 -0.86
C GLY A 2 3.92 -7.30 -1.55
N GLY A 3 3.10 -7.00 -2.56
CA GLY A 3 3.08 -5.70 -3.23
C GLY A 3 2.74 -4.52 -2.30
N HIS A 4 1.86 -4.73 -1.32
CA HIS A 4 1.56 -3.71 -0.31
C HIS A 4 2.78 -3.40 0.58
N GLY A 5 3.50 -4.44 1.01
CA GLY A 5 4.73 -4.30 1.78
C GLY A 5 5.82 -3.55 1.01
N ALA A 6 5.97 -3.86 -0.29
CA ALA A 6 6.92 -3.16 -1.16
C ALA A 6 6.61 -1.66 -1.24
N LEU A 7 5.34 -1.30 -1.47
CA LEU A 7 4.90 0.10 -1.52
C LEU A 7 5.12 0.82 -0.20
N THR A 8 4.70 0.23 0.93
CA THR A 8 4.80 0.88 2.25
C THR A 8 6.25 1.07 2.69
N LEU A 9 7.13 0.08 2.48
CA LEU A 9 8.56 0.21 2.79
C LEU A 9 9.22 1.28 1.93
N ALA A 10 8.97 1.29 0.63
CA ALA A 10 9.52 2.27 -0.29
C ALA A 10 9.12 3.71 0.06
N LEU A 11 7.86 3.92 0.45
CA LEU A 11 7.33 5.25 0.79
C LEU A 11 7.78 5.75 2.18
N ARG A 12 8.03 4.83 3.13
CA ARG A 12 8.54 5.16 4.47
C ARG A 12 10.06 5.36 4.50
N HIS A 13 10.77 4.81 3.53
CA HIS A 13 12.22 4.86 3.44
C HIS A 13 12.67 5.45 2.08
N PRO A 14 12.34 6.73 1.81
CA PRO A 14 12.68 7.36 0.54
C PRO A 14 14.21 7.34 0.32
N GLY A 15 14.63 7.00 -0.89
CA GLY A 15 16.04 6.92 -1.28
C GLY A 15 16.75 5.60 -0.98
N VAL A 16 16.14 4.68 -0.21
CA VAL A 16 16.73 3.35 0.05
C VAL A 16 16.60 2.43 -1.16
N PHE A 17 15.49 2.53 -1.89
CA PHE A 17 15.21 1.70 -3.07
C PHE A 17 15.29 2.55 -4.34
N LYS A 18 16.04 2.06 -5.34
CA LYS A 18 16.19 2.78 -6.63
C LYS A 18 14.93 2.72 -7.49
N THR A 19 14.21 1.61 -7.44
CA THR A 19 13.03 1.33 -8.28
C THR A 19 12.01 0.53 -7.49
N LEU A 20 10.75 0.65 -7.86
CA LEU A 20 9.63 -0.03 -7.21
C LEU A 20 8.67 -0.60 -8.24
N SER A 21 8.25 -1.84 -8.04
CA SER A 21 7.16 -2.46 -8.79
C SER A 21 6.35 -3.40 -7.90
N ALA A 22 5.11 -3.69 -8.31
CA ALA A 22 4.25 -4.61 -7.59
C ALA A 22 3.25 -5.32 -8.52
N PHE A 23 2.95 -6.58 -8.23
CA PHE A 23 1.88 -7.35 -8.87
C PHE A 23 0.68 -7.46 -7.93
N ALA A 24 -0.51 -7.11 -8.41
CA ALA A 24 -1.77 -7.10 -7.67
C ALA A 24 -1.63 -6.61 -6.20
N PRO A 25 -1.08 -5.41 -5.97
CA PRO A 25 -0.89 -4.88 -4.63
C PRO A 25 -2.24 -4.55 -3.97
N ILE A 26 -2.32 -4.74 -2.65
CA ILE A 26 -3.37 -4.13 -1.83
C ILE A 26 -2.90 -2.69 -1.56
N CYS A 27 -3.41 -1.72 -2.31
CA CYS A 27 -2.93 -0.33 -2.21
C CYS A 27 -3.49 0.39 -0.98
N SER A 28 -4.75 0.14 -0.61
CA SER A 28 -5.40 0.82 0.51
C SER A 28 -6.07 -0.17 1.49
N PRO A 29 -5.29 -0.88 2.31
CA PRO A 29 -5.84 -1.81 3.30
C PRO A 29 -6.81 -1.15 4.29
N THR A 30 -6.70 0.15 4.57
CA THR A 30 -7.65 0.84 5.46
C THR A 30 -9.05 0.97 4.85
N ARG A 31 -9.19 0.80 3.54
CA ARG A 31 -10.45 0.87 2.79
C ARG A 31 -10.95 -0.51 2.34
N CYS A 32 -10.31 -1.59 2.79
CA CYS A 32 -10.63 -2.95 2.39
C CYS A 32 -11.08 -3.81 3.60
N LEU A 33 -12.23 -4.48 3.46
CA LEU A 33 -12.89 -5.24 4.54
C LEU A 33 -11.99 -6.36 5.10
N TRP A 34 -11.21 -7.03 4.26
CA TRP A 34 -10.33 -8.10 4.73
C TRP A 34 -9.18 -7.54 5.60
N SER A 35 -8.65 -6.38 5.22
CA SER A 35 -7.49 -5.80 5.89
C SER A 35 -7.83 -5.14 7.22
N GLU A 36 -9.06 -4.65 7.38
CA GLU A 36 -9.55 -4.07 8.64
C GLU A 36 -9.36 -5.03 9.83
N LYS A 37 -9.74 -6.31 9.66
CA LYS A 37 -9.61 -7.33 10.71
C LYS A 37 -8.14 -7.59 11.08
N ALA A 38 -7.24 -7.53 10.11
CA ALA A 38 -5.81 -7.69 10.36
C ALA A 38 -5.26 -6.49 11.12
N PHE A 39 -5.63 -5.27 10.70
CA PHE A 39 -5.17 -4.04 11.33
C PHE A 39 -5.67 -3.91 12.76
N SER A 40 -6.95 -4.16 13.04
CA SER A 40 -7.46 -4.14 14.42
C SER A 40 -6.72 -5.10 15.35
N ARG A 41 -6.28 -6.26 14.84
CA ARG A 41 -5.52 -7.25 15.62
C ARG A 41 -4.08 -6.87 15.89
N TYR A 42 -3.41 -6.22 14.93
CA TYR A 42 -1.98 -5.92 15.04
C TYR A 42 -1.68 -4.49 15.53
N LEU A 43 -2.55 -3.54 15.19
CA LEU A 43 -2.36 -2.10 15.42
C LEU A 43 -3.39 -1.53 16.41
N GLY A 44 -4.38 -2.32 16.82
CA GLY A 44 -5.48 -1.86 17.66
C GLY A 44 -6.63 -1.22 16.86
N GLU A 45 -7.69 -0.85 17.57
CA GLU A 45 -8.94 -0.35 16.96
C GLU A 45 -8.86 1.12 16.51
N ASP A 46 -7.84 1.85 16.94
CA ASP A 46 -7.62 3.23 16.50
C ASP A 46 -7.19 3.27 15.03
N ARG A 47 -8.14 3.58 14.15
CA ARG A 47 -7.90 3.70 12.71
C ARG A 47 -6.91 4.81 12.35
N ALA A 48 -6.74 5.84 13.18
CA ALA A 48 -5.75 6.88 12.93
C ALA A 48 -4.32 6.30 12.97
N ALA A 49 -4.08 5.29 13.80
CA ALA A 49 -2.80 4.60 13.89
C ALA A 49 -2.46 3.72 12.67
N TRP A 50 -3.42 3.52 11.74
CA TRP A 50 -3.24 2.66 10.57
C TRP A 50 -2.60 3.39 9.39
N ALA A 51 -2.64 4.72 9.36
CA ALA A 51 -2.13 5.52 8.25
C ALA A 51 -0.66 5.21 7.86
N PRO A 52 0.27 4.97 8.80
CA PRO A 52 1.66 4.60 8.47
C PRO A 52 1.82 3.21 7.80
N TYR A 53 0.73 2.45 7.64
CA TYR A 53 0.69 1.11 7.08
C TYR A 53 -0.23 1.02 5.86
N ASP A 54 -0.67 2.14 5.30
CA ASP A 54 -1.49 2.19 4.09
C ASP A 54 -0.72 2.87 2.96
N ALA A 55 -0.53 2.17 1.84
CA ALA A 55 0.31 2.69 0.76
C ALA A 55 -0.33 3.91 0.07
N SER A 56 -1.65 3.95 -0.06
CA SER A 56 -2.36 5.11 -0.60
C SER A 56 -2.26 6.31 0.33
N LEU A 57 -2.45 6.14 1.64
CA LEU A 57 -2.30 7.25 2.60
C LEU A 57 -0.86 7.76 2.68
N LEU A 58 0.12 6.86 2.63
CA LEU A 58 1.54 7.24 2.58
C LEU A 58 1.89 7.99 1.29
N MET A 59 1.29 7.63 0.15
CA MET A 59 1.46 8.31 -1.12
C MET A 59 0.80 9.71 -1.10
N GLU A 60 -0.41 9.83 -0.56
CA GLU A 60 -1.12 11.11 -0.38
C GLU A 60 -0.30 12.09 0.47
N GLY A 61 0.49 11.60 1.44
CA GLY A 61 1.37 12.42 2.27
C GLY A 61 2.69 12.86 1.60
N GLN A 62 3.01 12.41 0.39
CA GLN A 62 4.27 12.78 -0.28
C GLN A 62 4.19 14.21 -0.85
N LYS A 63 5.20 15.03 -0.55
CA LYS A 63 5.29 16.41 -1.08
C LYS A 63 5.69 16.46 -2.56
N GLN A 64 6.28 15.40 -3.06
CA GLN A 64 6.77 15.26 -4.44
C GLN A 64 6.63 13.80 -4.86
N ALA A 65 6.64 13.53 -6.17
CA ALA A 65 6.62 12.16 -6.67
C ALA A 65 7.86 11.39 -6.15
N PRO A 66 7.68 10.33 -5.32
CA PRO A 66 8.80 9.60 -4.73
C PRO A 66 9.59 8.79 -5.77
N TYR A 67 8.94 8.43 -6.88
CA TYR A 67 9.55 7.79 -8.04
C TYR A 67 9.18 8.57 -9.30
N PRO A 68 9.98 9.58 -9.71
CA PRO A 68 9.68 10.43 -10.87
C PRO A 68 9.57 9.66 -12.19
N SER A 69 10.27 8.54 -12.32
CA SER A 69 10.18 7.64 -13.47
C SER A 69 8.98 6.68 -13.42
N GLY A 70 8.13 6.80 -12.40
CA GLY A 70 6.96 5.97 -12.19
C GLY A 70 7.21 4.73 -11.33
N ILE A 71 6.10 4.12 -10.93
CA ILE A 71 6.05 2.84 -10.21
C ILE A 71 5.30 1.88 -11.14
N LEU A 72 5.89 0.71 -11.43
CA LEU A 72 5.23 -0.28 -12.28
C LEU A 72 4.25 -1.12 -11.43
N ILE A 73 2.97 -1.13 -11.82
CA ILE A 73 1.95 -1.98 -11.19
C ILE A 73 1.27 -2.81 -12.28
N ASP A 74 1.32 -4.13 -12.13
CA ASP A 74 0.61 -5.06 -12.99
C ASP A 74 -0.59 -5.66 -12.25
N GLN A 75 -1.76 -5.58 -12.86
CA GLN A 75 -3.02 -6.05 -12.29
C GLN A 75 -3.81 -6.87 -13.31
N GLY A 76 -4.13 -8.12 -12.97
CA GLY A 76 -5.05 -8.94 -13.75
C GLY A 76 -6.49 -8.53 -13.50
N LEU A 77 -7.26 -8.24 -14.56
CA LEU A 77 -8.69 -7.90 -14.45
C LEU A 77 -9.57 -9.10 -14.07
N ALA A 78 -9.07 -10.33 -14.31
CA ALA A 78 -9.71 -11.58 -13.91
C ALA A 78 -9.32 -12.02 -12.48
N ASP A 79 -8.56 -11.20 -11.74
CA ASP A 79 -8.24 -11.49 -10.35
C ASP A 79 -9.53 -11.45 -9.52
N LYS A 80 -9.83 -12.55 -8.83
CA LYS A 80 -11.00 -12.68 -7.95
C LYS A 80 -11.01 -11.66 -6.81
N PHE A 81 -9.87 -11.05 -6.49
CA PHE A 81 -9.74 -10.03 -5.47
C PHE A 81 -9.82 -8.60 -6.01
N TRP A 82 -9.75 -8.37 -7.33
CA TRP A 82 -9.67 -7.03 -7.94
C TRP A 82 -10.74 -6.04 -7.46
N ARG A 83 -11.99 -6.49 -7.37
CA ARG A 83 -13.11 -5.62 -6.97
C ARG A 83 -13.21 -5.38 -5.47
N ASN A 84 -12.47 -6.16 -4.68
CA ASN A 84 -12.59 -6.25 -3.23
C ASN A 84 -11.26 -6.05 -2.49
N SER A 85 -10.19 -5.68 -3.23
CA SER A 85 -8.83 -5.47 -2.72
C SER A 85 -8.55 -4.02 -2.39
#